data_AF-A0A9E3S402-F1
#
_entry.id   AF-A0A9E3S402-F1
#
_cell.length_a   1.000
_cell.length_b   1.000
_cell.length_c   1.000
_cell.angle_alpha   90.00
_cell.angle_beta   90.00
_cell.angle_gamma   90.00
#
_symmetry.space_group_name_H-M   'P 1'
#
loop_
_entity.id
_entity.type
_entity.pdbx_description
1 polymer ?
#
loop_
_entity_poly.entity_id
_entity_poly.type
_entity_poly.pdbx_seq_one_letter_code
_entity_poly.pdbx_strand_id
1 'polypeptide(L)'
;MKFYLGTITRYYSEVASLEDSDPEVVAGAVSAWRHWVNKELPHALDWDESPTAPFETVEVGDKDWGALWLLIAYAAPGSPVPPAGVLDDWRNDAQIERTLGSHQHPFCQVIRPALWLPDAADLMFRTRELNEEMTWVGSSDQLARDLVALRFHWRGGLKDQPELEERLDRMCEVLGQLARRSGEFRLPLRLISN
;
A
#
# COMPACT_ATOMS: atom_id res chain seq x y z
N MET A 1 -0.50 -5.26 -11.55
CA MET A 1 -0.57 -5.18 -10.08
C MET A 1 -2.00 -4.82 -9.69
N LYS A 2 -2.53 -5.26 -8.55
CA LYS A 2 -3.95 -5.03 -8.21
C LYS A 2 -4.09 -4.60 -6.75
N PHE A 3 -5.03 -3.69 -6.47
CA PHE A 3 -5.38 -3.24 -5.13
C PHE A 3 -6.79 -3.66 -4.78
N TYR A 4 -6.99 -4.06 -3.53
CA TYR A 4 -8.28 -4.40 -2.95
C TYR A 4 -8.62 -3.40 -1.85
N LEU A 5 -9.81 -2.84 -1.88
CA LEU A 5 -10.37 -2.07 -0.78
C LEU A 5 -11.63 -2.77 -0.31
N GLY A 6 -11.70 -3.15 0.96
CA GLY A 6 -12.81 -3.91 1.51
C GLY A 6 -12.43 -4.63 2.78
N THR A 7 -13.35 -5.45 3.30
CA THR A 7 -13.15 -6.17 4.56
C THR A 7 -12.08 -7.26 4.40
N ILE A 8 -11.33 -7.53 5.47
CA ILE A 8 -10.31 -8.59 5.45
C ILE A 8 -11.00 -9.95 5.42
N THR A 9 -12.17 -10.07 6.04
CA THR A 9 -12.98 -11.29 5.97
C THR A 9 -13.29 -11.64 4.52
N ARG A 10 -13.77 -10.68 3.73
CA ARG A 10 -14.08 -10.89 2.32
C ARG A 10 -12.83 -11.16 1.49
N TYR A 11 -11.73 -10.47 1.77
CA TYR A 11 -10.45 -10.73 1.09
C TYR A 11 -10.03 -12.20 1.20
N TYR A 12 -10.03 -12.78 2.41
CA TYR A 12 -9.59 -14.15 2.65
C TYR A 12 -10.64 -15.23 2.36
N SER A 13 -11.89 -14.87 2.07
CA SER A 13 -12.93 -15.80 1.64
C SER A 13 -13.14 -15.79 0.12
N GLU A 14 -12.93 -14.67 -0.56
CA GLU A 14 -13.24 -14.53 -1.99
C GLU A 14 -12.04 -14.21 -2.89
N VAL A 15 -11.01 -13.51 -2.39
CA VAL A 15 -9.91 -12.99 -3.22
C VAL A 15 -8.64 -13.85 -3.08
N ALA A 16 -8.16 -14.01 -1.86
CA ALA A 16 -7.05 -14.89 -1.48
C ALA A 16 -7.58 -16.02 -0.60
N SER A 17 -8.56 -16.75 -1.13
CA SER A 17 -9.27 -17.83 -0.43
C SER A 17 -8.31 -18.75 0.32
N LEU A 18 -8.55 -18.92 1.62
CA LEU A 18 -7.86 -19.93 2.44
C LEU A 18 -8.45 -21.33 2.19
N GLU A 19 -7.78 -22.39 2.68
CA GLU A 19 -8.23 -23.79 2.53
C GLU A 19 -9.61 -24.07 3.17
N ASP A 20 -9.97 -23.30 4.21
CA ASP A 20 -11.30 -23.28 4.84
C ASP A 20 -11.90 -21.87 4.70
N SER A 21 -12.45 -21.59 3.52
CA SER A 21 -12.99 -20.28 3.15
C SER A 21 -14.42 -20.07 3.63
N ASP A 22 -14.90 -20.85 4.61
CA ASP A 22 -16.19 -20.59 5.26
C ASP A 22 -16.17 -19.17 5.85
N PRO A 23 -17.04 -18.25 5.40
CA PRO A 23 -17.05 -16.87 5.87
C PRO A 23 -17.15 -16.72 7.39
N GLU A 24 -17.82 -17.63 8.09
CA GLU A 24 -17.92 -17.59 9.56
C GLU A 24 -16.59 -17.95 10.23
N VAL A 25 -15.89 -18.96 9.70
CA VAL A 25 -14.56 -19.36 10.18
C VAL A 25 -13.56 -18.24 9.94
N VAL A 26 -13.57 -17.66 8.72
CA VAL A 26 -12.70 -16.53 8.37
C VAL A 26 -13.01 -15.31 9.25
N ALA A 27 -14.28 -14.96 9.48
CA ALA A 27 -14.66 -13.84 10.35
C ALA A 27 -14.15 -14.04 11.79
N GLY A 28 -14.24 -15.26 12.32
CA GLY A 28 -13.66 -15.64 13.61
C GLY A 28 -12.14 -15.44 13.65
N ALA A 29 -11.43 -15.87 12.61
CA ALA A 29 -9.99 -15.71 12.49
C ALA A 29 -9.57 -14.23 12.35
N VAL A 30 -10.30 -13.43 11.56
CA VAL A 30 -10.07 -11.98 11.43
C VAL A 30 -10.27 -11.26 12.77
N SER A 31 -11.34 -11.60 13.49
CA SER A 31 -11.61 -11.04 14.83
C SER A 31 -10.48 -11.36 15.81
N ALA A 32 -10.03 -12.62 15.84
CA ALA A 32 -8.91 -13.05 16.68
C ALA A 32 -7.59 -12.35 16.30
N TRP A 33 -7.31 -12.22 15.00
CA TRP A 33 -6.15 -11.51 14.49
C TRP A 33 -6.16 -10.03 14.85
N ARG A 34 -7.29 -9.34 14.64
CA ARG A 34 -7.48 -7.94 15.03
C ARG A 34 -7.29 -7.76 16.53
N HIS A 35 -7.83 -8.64 17.35
CA HIS A 35 -7.63 -8.62 18.80
C HIS A 35 -6.16 -8.77 19.19
N TRP A 36 -5.44 -9.68 18.55
CA TRP A 36 -4.01 -9.87 18.78
C TRP A 36 -3.19 -8.64 18.37
N VAL A 37 -3.43 -8.10 17.17
CA VAL A 37 -2.77 -6.88 16.67
C VAL A 37 -3.01 -5.71 17.62
N ASN A 38 -4.25 -5.52 18.08
CA ASN A 38 -4.60 -4.42 18.99
C ASN A 38 -3.93 -4.49 20.37
N LYS A 39 -3.47 -5.67 20.82
CA LYS A 39 -2.71 -5.78 22.07
C LYS A 39 -1.30 -5.21 21.95
N GLU A 40 -0.74 -5.25 20.75
CA GLU A 40 0.65 -4.84 20.48
C GLU A 40 0.74 -3.37 20.06
N LEU A 41 -0.39 -2.68 19.92
CA LEU A 41 -0.46 -1.31 19.44
C LEU A 41 -0.86 -0.32 20.55
N PRO A 42 -0.38 0.93 20.50
CA PRO A 42 -0.70 1.95 21.49
C PRO A 42 -2.18 2.36 21.47
N HIS A 43 -2.88 2.11 20.36
CA HIS A 43 -4.29 2.40 20.16
C HIS A 43 -4.97 1.24 19.44
N ALA A 44 -6.22 0.96 19.78
CA ALA A 44 -6.98 -0.08 19.12
C ALA A 44 -7.34 0.36 17.70
N LEU A 45 -7.00 -0.47 16.72
CA LEU A 45 -7.44 -0.35 15.36
C LEU A 45 -8.91 -0.72 15.25
N ASP A 46 -9.63 0.07 14.47
CA ASP A 46 -11.06 -0.09 14.25
C ASP A 46 -11.44 0.16 12.80
N TRP A 47 -11.45 -0.91 12.03
CA TRP A 47 -11.92 -0.94 10.65
C TRP A 47 -13.23 -1.73 10.56
N ASP A 48 -14.00 -1.47 9.51
CA ASP A 48 -15.28 -2.10 9.26
C ASP A 48 -15.10 -3.52 8.68
N GLU A 49 -15.75 -4.49 9.30
CA GLU A 49 -15.86 -5.89 8.85
C GLU A 49 -17.34 -6.28 8.61
N SER A 50 -18.23 -5.29 8.49
CA SER A 50 -19.66 -5.53 8.24
C SER A 50 -19.87 -6.26 6.91
N PRO A 51 -20.80 -7.23 6.83
CA PRO A 51 -21.09 -7.93 5.57
C PRO A 51 -21.61 -7.01 4.45
N THR A 52 -22.07 -5.81 4.81
CA THR A 52 -22.60 -4.79 3.91
C THR A 52 -21.56 -3.74 3.49
N ALA A 53 -20.34 -3.82 4.01
CA ALA A 53 -19.26 -2.91 3.67
C ALA A 53 -19.02 -2.90 2.15
N PRO A 54 -18.82 -1.73 1.53
CA PRO A 54 -18.47 -1.68 0.12
C PRO A 54 -17.11 -2.33 -0.11
N PHE A 55 -16.92 -2.87 -1.30
CA PHE A 55 -15.62 -3.36 -1.73
C PHE A 55 -15.37 -3.00 -3.18
N GLU A 56 -14.11 -2.87 -3.54
CA GLU A 56 -13.68 -2.68 -4.90
C GLU A 56 -12.31 -3.29 -5.14
N THR A 57 -11.99 -3.50 -6.41
CA THR A 57 -10.68 -3.96 -6.80
C THR A 57 -10.21 -3.18 -8.01
N VAL A 58 -9.02 -2.60 -7.94
CA VAL A 58 -8.47 -1.71 -8.96
C VAL A 58 -7.18 -2.29 -9.50
N GLU A 59 -7.14 -2.50 -10.82
CA GLU A 59 -5.92 -2.89 -11.51
C GLU A 59 -5.10 -1.66 -11.86
N VAL A 60 -3.79 -1.75 -11.61
CA VAL A 60 -2.82 -0.75 -12.06
C VAL A 60 -1.78 -1.40 -12.96
N GLY A 61 -1.36 -0.65 -13.98
CA GLY A 61 -0.35 -1.09 -14.93
C GLY A 61 0.99 -1.33 -14.26
N ASP A 62 1.72 -2.38 -14.66
CA ASP A 62 3.05 -2.69 -14.10
C ASP A 62 4.02 -1.52 -14.26
N LYS A 63 3.95 -0.81 -15.40
CA LYS A 63 4.78 0.37 -15.67
C LYS A 63 4.41 1.58 -14.82
N ASP A 64 3.13 1.75 -14.48
CA ASP A 64 2.71 2.84 -13.58
C ASP A 64 3.22 2.57 -12.16
N TRP A 65 3.10 1.32 -11.69
CA TRP A 65 3.67 0.88 -10.42
C TRP A 65 5.21 1.01 -10.41
N GLY A 66 5.88 0.59 -11.48
CA GLY A 66 7.32 0.73 -11.64
C GLY A 66 7.80 2.18 -11.63
N ALA A 67 7.06 3.09 -12.29
CA ALA A 67 7.36 4.53 -12.26
C ALA A 67 7.28 5.10 -10.83
N LEU A 68 6.22 4.75 -10.08
CA LEU A 68 6.06 5.16 -8.70
C LEU A 68 7.24 4.69 -7.84
N TRP A 69 7.61 3.42 -7.95
CA TRP A 69 8.73 2.84 -7.22
C TRP A 69 10.08 3.48 -7.56
N LEU A 70 10.35 3.70 -8.85
CA LEU A 70 11.56 4.39 -9.31
C LEU A 70 11.62 5.80 -8.71
N LEU A 71 10.56 6.58 -8.85
CA LEU A 71 10.54 7.95 -8.36
C LEU A 71 10.62 8.04 -6.84
N ILE A 72 10.14 7.04 -6.11
CA ILE A 72 10.34 6.97 -4.66
C ILE A 72 11.82 6.71 -4.35
N ALA A 73 12.43 5.71 -4.97
CA ALA A 73 13.83 5.36 -4.72
C ALA A 73 14.80 6.52 -5.00
N TYR A 74 14.51 7.29 -6.05
CA TYR A 74 15.34 8.43 -6.44
C TYR A 74 14.98 9.72 -5.69
N ALA A 75 13.92 9.76 -4.89
CA ALA A 75 13.60 10.90 -4.04
C ALA A 75 14.39 10.94 -2.72
N ALA A 76 15.15 9.88 -2.42
CA ALA A 76 16.00 9.85 -1.23
C ALA A 76 17.10 10.94 -1.30
N PRO A 77 17.46 11.57 -0.16
CA PRO A 77 18.54 12.55 -0.13
C PRO A 77 19.86 11.98 -0.69
N GLY A 78 20.44 12.69 -1.66
CA GLY A 78 21.70 12.30 -2.30
C GLY A 78 21.58 11.22 -3.39
N SER A 79 20.37 10.81 -3.75
CA SER A 79 20.13 9.98 -4.93
C SER A 79 20.53 10.72 -6.23
N PRO A 80 21.00 10.00 -7.26
CA PRO A 80 21.25 10.58 -8.57
C PRO A 80 19.95 11.05 -9.24
N VAL A 81 20.05 11.63 -10.43
CA VAL A 81 18.86 11.95 -11.25
C VAL A 81 18.17 10.63 -11.66
N PRO A 82 16.83 10.54 -11.61
CA PRO A 82 16.09 9.37 -12.08
C PRO A 82 16.32 9.09 -13.57
N PRO A 83 16.08 7.84 -14.02
CA PRO A 83 16.18 7.48 -15.43
C PRO A 83 15.20 8.29 -16.30
N ALA A 84 15.44 8.34 -17.61
CA ALA A 84 14.62 9.12 -18.54
C ALA A 84 13.17 8.62 -18.69
N GLY A 85 12.90 7.37 -18.32
CA GLY A 85 11.62 6.69 -18.48
C GLY A 85 11.52 5.45 -17.58
N VAL A 86 10.40 4.74 -17.68
CA VAL A 86 10.21 3.49 -16.91
C VAL A 86 11.05 2.38 -17.51
N LEU A 87 11.92 1.79 -16.70
CA LEU A 87 12.71 0.62 -17.08
C LEU A 87 11.79 -0.60 -17.21
N ASP A 88 11.97 -1.41 -18.25
CA ASP A 88 11.17 -2.64 -18.41
C ASP A 88 11.39 -3.61 -17.23
N ASP A 89 12.64 -3.72 -16.76
CA ASP A 89 13.01 -4.50 -15.57
C ASP A 89 13.23 -3.61 -14.34
N TRP A 90 12.32 -2.66 -14.09
CA TRP A 90 12.42 -1.71 -12.97
C TRP A 90 12.65 -2.37 -11.60
N ARG A 91 12.20 -3.62 -11.40
CA ARG A 91 12.43 -4.40 -10.17
C ARG A 91 13.91 -4.65 -9.86
N ASN A 92 14.77 -4.65 -10.89
CA ASN A 92 16.20 -4.87 -10.79
C ASN A 92 17.00 -3.54 -10.71
N ASP A 93 16.31 -2.39 -10.57
CA ASP A 93 16.99 -1.12 -10.40
C ASP A 93 17.70 -1.07 -9.03
N ALA A 94 19.00 -0.77 -9.06
CA ALA A 94 19.84 -0.78 -7.87
C ALA A 94 19.42 0.25 -6.80
N GLN A 95 18.79 1.37 -7.18
CA GLN A 95 18.28 2.32 -6.20
C GLN A 95 17.01 1.82 -5.54
N ILE A 96 16.15 1.11 -6.27
CA ILE A 96 14.99 0.43 -5.69
C ILE A 96 15.44 -0.62 -4.68
N GLU A 97 16.39 -1.49 -5.04
CA GLU A 97 16.94 -2.49 -4.12
C GLU A 97 17.53 -1.85 -2.86
N ARG A 98 18.32 -0.78 -3.03
CA ARG A 98 18.89 -0.01 -1.92
C ARG A 98 17.82 0.60 -1.01
N THR A 99 16.76 1.14 -1.62
CA THR A 99 15.64 1.77 -0.90
C THR A 99 14.87 0.74 -0.08
N LEU A 100 14.61 -0.44 -0.63
CA LEU A 100 13.99 -1.55 0.08
C LEU A 100 14.79 -2.00 1.31
N GLY A 101 16.13 -1.98 1.21
CA GLY A 101 17.02 -2.29 2.33
C GLY A 101 17.06 -1.19 3.42
N SER A 102 16.63 0.03 3.11
CA SER A 102 16.72 1.18 4.03
C SER A 102 15.46 1.32 4.89
N HIS A 103 15.64 1.47 6.20
CA HIS A 103 14.56 1.66 7.19
C HIS A 103 14.12 3.11 7.38
N GLN A 104 14.79 4.08 6.73
CA GLN A 104 14.60 5.50 6.99
C GLN A 104 14.13 6.28 5.75
N HIS A 105 13.39 5.62 4.84
CA HIS A 105 12.90 6.31 3.65
C HIS A 105 11.73 7.25 3.98
N PRO A 106 11.70 8.49 3.47
CA PRO A 106 10.62 9.45 3.77
C PRO A 106 9.24 9.01 3.28
N PHE A 107 9.17 8.08 2.32
CA PHE A 107 7.92 7.57 1.75
C PHE A 107 7.69 6.10 2.07
N CYS A 108 8.06 5.65 3.28
CA CYS A 108 7.98 4.24 3.66
C CYS A 108 6.56 3.65 3.52
N GLN A 109 5.50 4.45 3.69
CA GLN A 109 4.12 3.94 3.56
C GLN A 109 3.74 3.56 2.14
N VAL A 110 4.44 4.05 1.12
CA VAL A 110 4.13 3.74 -0.27
C VAL A 110 4.81 2.44 -0.71
N ILE A 111 6.01 2.16 -0.20
CA ILE A 111 6.87 1.06 -0.69
C ILE A 111 6.89 -0.19 0.19
N ARG A 112 6.55 -0.09 1.48
CA ARG A 112 6.70 -1.21 2.42
C ARG A 112 5.42 -1.97 2.66
N PRO A 113 4.29 -1.33 3.02
CA PRO A 113 3.09 -2.05 3.39
C PRO A 113 2.51 -2.80 2.20
N ALA A 114 1.98 -4.00 2.47
CA ALA A 114 1.04 -4.65 1.57
C ALA A 114 -0.40 -4.52 2.10
N LEU A 115 -0.58 -4.11 3.36
CA LEU A 115 -1.86 -3.84 3.99
C LEU A 115 -1.82 -2.45 4.64
N TRP A 116 -2.78 -1.61 4.32
CA TRP A 116 -3.00 -0.30 4.94
C TRP A 116 -4.31 -0.32 5.71
N LEU A 117 -4.28 0.13 6.95
CA LEU A 117 -5.44 0.21 7.83
C LEU A 117 -5.86 1.68 8.03
N PRO A 118 -7.17 1.95 8.14
CA PRO A 118 -7.69 3.28 8.44
C PRO A 118 -7.44 3.68 9.90
N ASP A 119 -7.61 4.97 10.20
CA ASP A 119 -7.60 5.55 11.56
C ASP A 119 -6.31 5.30 12.36
N ALA A 120 -5.18 5.10 11.68
CA ALA A 120 -3.93 4.69 12.31
C ALA A 120 -2.79 5.64 11.95
N ALA A 121 -2.77 6.84 12.54
CA ALA A 121 -1.69 7.80 12.28
C ALA A 121 -0.32 7.20 12.67
N ASP A 122 0.68 7.36 11.79
CA ASP A 122 2.06 6.90 11.98
C ASP A 122 2.22 5.39 12.24
N LEU A 123 1.21 4.60 11.90
CA LEU A 123 1.23 3.14 12.03
C LEU A 123 2.16 2.54 10.98
N MET A 124 3.22 1.85 11.43
CA MET A 124 4.01 0.97 10.57
C MET A 124 4.63 -0.16 11.40
N PHE A 125 4.19 -1.40 11.16
CA PHE A 125 4.69 -2.57 11.87
C PHE A 125 4.62 -3.83 11.00
N ARG A 126 5.27 -4.90 11.45
CA ARG A 126 5.16 -6.22 10.82
C ARG A 126 4.26 -7.12 11.64
N THR A 127 3.44 -7.90 10.97
CA THR A 127 2.58 -8.91 11.59
C THR A 127 2.48 -10.13 10.72
N ARG A 128 2.09 -11.25 11.34
CA ARG A 128 1.69 -12.45 10.63
C ARG A 128 0.21 -12.33 10.26
N GLU A 129 -0.10 -12.56 8.99
CA GLU A 129 -1.49 -12.59 8.50
C GLU A 129 -2.13 -13.97 8.62
N LEU A 130 -3.40 -14.09 8.19
CA LEU A 130 -4.17 -15.33 8.29
C LEU A 130 -3.59 -16.47 7.42
N ASN A 131 -2.90 -16.12 6.34
CA ASN A 131 -2.18 -17.07 5.48
C ASN A 131 -0.76 -17.39 6.00
N GLU A 132 -0.44 -17.01 7.25
CA GLU A 132 0.86 -17.15 7.90
C GLU A 132 2.01 -16.30 7.33
N GLU A 133 1.76 -15.50 6.29
CA GLU A 133 2.78 -14.64 5.71
C GLU A 133 3.08 -13.43 6.61
N MET A 134 4.34 -13.02 6.63
CA MET A 134 4.79 -11.84 7.36
C MET A 134 4.62 -10.59 6.48
N THR A 135 3.63 -9.77 6.79
CA THR A 135 3.33 -8.54 6.03
C THR A 135 3.78 -7.29 6.77
N TRP A 136 4.02 -6.21 6.03
CA TRP A 136 4.07 -4.88 6.58
C TRP A 136 2.66 -4.27 6.57
N VAL A 137 2.24 -3.78 7.72
CA VAL A 137 1.00 -3.03 7.90
C VAL A 137 1.35 -1.55 8.03
N GLY A 138 0.63 -0.74 7.28
CA GLY A 138 0.76 0.71 7.24
C GLY A 138 -0.54 1.43 7.51
N SER A 139 -0.49 2.75 7.34
CA SER A 139 -1.61 3.68 7.54
C SER A 139 -2.11 4.17 6.21
N SER A 140 -3.41 4.07 5.93
CA SER A 140 -3.98 4.65 4.70
C SER A 140 -3.94 6.18 4.73
N ASP A 141 -4.09 6.80 5.90
CA ASP A 141 -3.95 8.25 6.07
C ASP A 141 -2.52 8.73 5.79
N GLN A 142 -1.51 8.02 6.32
CA GLN A 142 -0.13 8.39 6.05
C GLN A 142 0.27 8.06 4.61
N LEU A 143 -0.25 6.98 4.01
CA LEU A 143 -0.10 6.71 2.57
C LEU A 143 -0.59 7.91 1.74
N ALA A 144 -1.79 8.43 2.02
CA ALA A 144 -2.33 9.59 1.31
C ALA A 144 -1.42 10.83 1.45
N ARG A 145 -0.90 11.08 2.66
CA ARG A 145 0.06 12.18 2.91
C ARG A 145 1.37 11.99 2.15
N ASP A 146 1.94 10.79 2.18
CA ASP A 146 3.19 10.45 1.51
C ASP A 146 3.05 10.60 -0.01
N LEU A 147 1.92 10.22 -0.60
CA LEU A 147 1.65 10.40 -2.03
C LEU A 147 1.56 11.88 -2.44
N VAL A 148 0.95 12.72 -1.61
CA VAL A 148 0.90 14.18 -1.83
C VAL A 148 2.31 14.78 -1.71
N ALA A 149 3.08 14.38 -0.70
CA ALA A 149 4.43 14.85 -0.49
C ALA A 149 5.38 14.40 -1.63
N LEU A 150 5.23 13.17 -2.12
CA LEU A 150 5.98 12.64 -3.26
C LEU A 150 5.68 13.43 -4.54
N ARG A 151 4.40 13.69 -4.82
CA ARG A 151 4.00 14.50 -5.96
C ARG A 151 4.56 15.91 -5.87
N PHE A 152 4.55 16.50 -4.67
CA PHE A 152 5.13 17.82 -4.43
C PHE A 152 6.66 17.82 -4.63
N HIS A 153 7.35 16.78 -4.15
CA HIS A 153 8.80 16.63 -4.31
C HIS A 153 9.23 16.66 -5.78
N TRP A 154 8.50 15.96 -6.64
CA TRP A 154 8.83 15.87 -8.08
C TRP A 154 8.28 17.00 -8.94
N ARG A 155 7.55 17.96 -8.36
CA ARG A 155 6.89 19.02 -9.10
C ARG A 155 7.89 19.87 -9.89
N GLY A 156 7.85 19.78 -11.21
CA GLY A 156 8.77 20.49 -12.10
C GLY A 156 10.21 19.96 -12.11
N GLY A 157 10.49 18.88 -11.36
CA GLY A 157 11.76 18.14 -11.38
C GLY A 157 11.83 17.08 -12.48
N LEU A 158 10.70 16.76 -13.12
CA LEU A 158 10.57 15.74 -14.16
C LEU A 158 10.35 16.33 -15.57
N LYS A 159 10.73 17.60 -15.81
CA LYS A 159 10.48 18.29 -17.09
C LYS A 159 11.04 17.55 -18.32
N ASP A 160 12.17 16.87 -18.14
CA ASP A 160 12.82 16.10 -19.20
C ASP A 160 12.37 14.61 -19.22
N GLN A 161 11.42 14.24 -18.36
CA GLN A 161 10.90 12.89 -18.14
C GLN A 161 9.36 12.86 -18.09
N PRO A 162 8.65 13.36 -19.12
CA PRO A 162 7.21 13.54 -19.09
C PRO A 162 6.43 12.22 -18.89
N GLU A 163 6.96 11.09 -19.36
CA GLU A 163 6.35 9.78 -19.12
C GLU A 163 6.34 9.43 -17.63
N LEU A 164 7.44 9.67 -16.90
CA LEU A 164 7.50 9.39 -15.46
C LEU A 164 6.56 10.30 -14.68
N GLU A 165 6.46 11.58 -15.06
CA GLU A 165 5.54 12.54 -14.43
C GLU A 165 4.08 12.12 -14.62
N GLU A 166 3.67 11.77 -15.85
CA GLU A 166 2.31 11.33 -16.16
C GLU A 166 1.93 10.06 -15.37
N ARG A 167 2.85 9.09 -15.29
CA ARG A 167 2.65 7.85 -14.54
C ARG A 167 2.58 8.07 -13.04
N LEU A 168 3.45 8.94 -12.50
CA LEU A 168 3.39 9.35 -11.09
C LEU A 168 2.03 9.95 -10.77
N ASP A 169 1.57 10.90 -11.59
CA ASP A 169 0.30 11.58 -11.38
C ASP A 169 -0.88 10.59 -11.40
N ARG A 170 -0.91 9.65 -12.36
CA ARG A 170 -1.90 8.57 -12.38
C ARG A 170 -1.87 7.73 -11.09
N MET A 171 -0.70 7.30 -10.65
CA MET A 171 -0.57 6.46 -9.46
C MET A 171 -0.96 7.20 -8.18
N CYS A 172 -0.51 8.44 -8.03
CA CYS A 172 -0.89 9.30 -6.91
C CYS A 172 -2.39 9.58 -6.89
N GLU A 173 -3.02 9.73 -8.05
CA GLU A 173 -4.47 9.88 -8.16
C GLU A 173 -5.20 8.60 -7.72
N VAL A 174 -4.87 7.45 -8.33
CA VAL A 174 -5.53 6.16 -8.03
C VAL A 174 -5.35 5.76 -6.57
N LEU A 175 -4.11 5.73 -6.07
CA LEU A 175 -3.85 5.34 -4.68
C LEU A 175 -4.34 6.38 -3.69
N GLY A 176 -4.27 7.68 -4.04
CA GLY A 176 -4.82 8.73 -3.20
C GLY A 176 -6.34 8.66 -3.09
N GLN A 177 -7.05 8.24 -4.15
CA GLN A 177 -8.49 7.95 -4.09
C GLN A 177 -8.78 6.74 -3.20
N LEU A 178 -8.07 5.63 -3.37
CA LEU A 178 -8.23 4.42 -2.56
C LEU A 178 -7.92 4.67 -1.07
N ALA A 179 -6.84 5.39 -0.78
CA ALA A 179 -6.46 5.74 0.59
C ALA A 179 -7.51 6.63 1.27
N ARG A 180 -8.08 7.62 0.56
CA ARG A 180 -9.18 8.45 1.08
C ARG A 180 -10.44 7.63 1.35
N ARG A 181 -10.82 6.75 0.43
CA ARG A 181 -11.99 5.88 0.60
C ARG A 181 -11.79 4.87 1.73
N SER A 182 -10.56 4.38 1.92
CA SER A 182 -10.17 3.58 3.09
C SER A 182 -10.48 4.32 4.39
N GLY A 183 -10.11 5.59 4.51
CA GLY A 183 -10.49 6.42 5.67
C GLY A 183 -12.00 6.64 5.79
N GLU A 184 -12.66 7.06 4.69
CA GLU A 184 -14.11 7.39 4.67
C GLU A 184 -15.00 6.22 5.09
N PHE A 185 -14.73 5.02 4.54
CA PHE A 185 -15.52 3.82 4.84
C PHE A 185 -14.91 2.99 5.97
N ARG A 186 -13.78 3.42 6.54
CA ARG A 186 -12.99 2.68 7.54
C ARG A 186 -12.66 1.27 7.04
N LEU A 187 -12.22 1.16 5.79
CA LEU A 187 -11.91 -0.13 5.15
C LEU A 187 -10.41 -0.35 4.99
N PRO A 188 -9.92 -1.57 5.22
CA PRO A 188 -8.57 -1.96 4.85
C PRO A 188 -8.32 -1.83 3.34
N LEU A 189 -7.16 -1.29 2.97
CA LEU A 189 -6.64 -1.26 1.61
C LEU A 189 -5.49 -2.25 1.52
N ARG A 190 -5.45 -3.08 0.47
CA ARG A 190 -4.47 -4.16 0.32
C ARG A 190 -3.89 -4.22 -1.09
N LEU A 191 -2.59 -4.44 -1.18
CA LEU A 191 -1.90 -4.83 -2.40
C LEU A 191 -2.08 -6.33 -2.62
N ILE A 192 -2.61 -6.72 -3.78
CA ILE A 192 -2.65 -8.09 -4.23
C ILE A 192 -1.37 -8.36 -5.03
N SER A 193 -0.44 -9.07 -4.40
CA SER A 193 0.73 -9.63 -5.09
C SER A 193 0.32 -10.95 -5.75
N ASN A 194 0.40 -10.99 -7.09
CA ASN A 194 0.22 -12.22 -7.87
C ASN A 194 1.48 -13.08 -7.81
#